data_AF-A0A2T6LWS8-F1
#
_entry.id   AF-A0A2T6LWS8-F1
#
_cell.length_a   1.000
_cell.length_b   1.000
_cell.length_c   1.000
_cell.angle_alpha   90.00
_cell.angle_beta   90.00
_cell.angle_gamma   90.00
#
_symmetry.space_group_name_H-M   'P 1'
#
loop_
_entity.id
_entity.type
_entity.pdbx_description
1 polymer ?
#
loop_
_entity_poly.entity_id
_entity_poly.type
_entity_poly.pdbx_seq_one_letter_code
_entity_poly.pdbx_strand_id
1 'polypeptide(L)'
;TGRRHVQFVQPWWFGDPFFKSTGLELINLPQILPTNRLTPPRPGTDEHKAWSRVHRQSGWGKHAADRARARSETFPGMADALAEQWSNLLDVRAAFPRQEAQAA
;
A
#
# COMPACT_ATOMS: atom_id res chain seq x y z
N THR A 1 4.85 25.08 -1.32
CA THR A 1 4.17 23.76 -1.31
C THR A 1 4.92 22.85 -2.26
N GLY A 2 5.88 22.07 -1.76
CA GLY A 2 6.86 21.33 -2.58
C GLY A 2 6.77 19.83 -2.36
N ARG A 3 5.76 19.18 -2.94
CA ARG A 3 5.75 17.72 -3.08
C ARG A 3 6.71 17.38 -4.20
N ARG A 4 7.95 16.99 -3.87
CA ARG A 4 9.02 16.84 -4.89
C ARG A 4 8.83 15.57 -5.72
N HIS A 5 8.53 14.43 -5.10
CA HIS A 5 8.36 13.17 -5.80
C HIS A 5 7.26 12.32 -5.15
N VAL A 6 6.02 12.53 -5.58
CA VAL A 6 4.88 11.69 -5.17
C VAL A 6 4.57 10.72 -6.30
N GLN A 7 4.61 9.43 -5.99
CA GLN A 7 4.15 8.38 -6.89
C GLN A 7 2.73 7.99 -6.52
N PHE A 8 1.82 8.00 -7.49
CA PHE A 8 0.47 7.48 -7.30
C PHE A 8 0.38 6.04 -7.81
N VAL A 9 -0.14 5.16 -6.97
CA VAL A 9 -0.37 3.75 -7.28
C VAL A 9 -1.77 3.32 -6.92
N GLN A 10 -2.17 2.14 -7.39
CA GLN A 10 -3.46 1.52 -7.06
C GLN A 10 -3.25 0.11 -6.49
N PRO A 11 -4.06 -0.32 -5.51
CA PRO A 11 -3.95 -1.67 -4.93
C PRO A 11 -4.06 -2.78 -5.99
N TRP A 12 -4.93 -2.60 -6.99
CA TRP A 12 -5.11 -3.58 -8.06
C TRP A 12 -3.88 -3.74 -8.97
N TRP A 13 -2.86 -2.88 -8.87
CA TRP A 13 -1.56 -3.09 -9.51
C TRP A 13 -0.74 -4.21 -8.83
N PHE A 14 -1.12 -4.59 -7.60
CA PHE A 14 -0.39 -5.51 -6.73
C PHE A 14 -1.25 -6.70 -6.28
N GLY A 15 -2.36 -6.98 -6.95
CA GLY A 15 -3.19 -8.16 -6.69
C GLY A 15 -4.38 -7.91 -5.78
N ASP A 16 -4.55 -6.69 -5.27
CA ASP A 16 -5.65 -6.35 -4.38
C ASP A 16 -6.83 -5.74 -5.15
N PRO A 17 -8.03 -6.34 -5.16
CA PRO A 17 -9.18 -5.88 -5.94
C PRO A 17 -9.84 -4.63 -5.32
N PHE A 18 -9.10 -3.52 -5.21
CA PHE A 18 -9.57 -2.25 -4.68
C PHE A 18 -9.20 -1.06 -5.55
N PHE A 19 -10.15 -0.14 -5.66
CA PHE A 19 -9.88 1.22 -6.09
C PHE A 19 -9.64 2.08 -4.85
N LYS A 20 -8.40 2.56 -4.71
CA LYS A 20 -8.01 3.55 -3.71
C LYS A 20 -6.66 4.12 -4.15
N SER A 21 -6.68 5.26 -4.85
CA SER A 21 -5.44 5.91 -5.27
C SER A 21 -4.60 6.24 -4.05
N THR A 22 -3.42 5.63 -3.97
CA THR A 22 -2.49 5.79 -2.84
C THR A 22 -1.31 6.62 -3.34
N GLY A 23 -1.15 7.82 -2.76
CA GLY A 23 0.02 8.67 -3.02
C GLY A 23 1.14 8.34 -2.05
N LEU A 24 2.28 7.90 -2.58
CA LEU A 24 3.51 7.64 -1.84
C LEU A 24 4.45 8.82 -2.01
N GLU A 25 4.79 9.49 -0.90
CA GLU A 25 5.88 10.45 -0.90
C GLU A 25 7.20 9.70 -0.77
N LEU A 26 7.97 9.66 -1.85
CA LEU A 26 9.20 8.88 -1.91
C LEU A 26 10.38 9.73 -1.47
N ILE A 27 10.90 9.47 -0.28
CA ILE A 27 12.09 10.12 0.28
C ILE A 27 13.22 9.09 0.27
N ASN A 28 14.20 9.28 -0.62
CA ASN A 28 15.32 8.35 -0.82
C ASN A 28 14.89 6.90 -1.13
N LEU A 29 13.69 6.73 -1.70
CA LEU A 29 13.20 5.44 -2.16
C LEU A 29 12.96 5.49 -3.67
N PRO A 30 13.26 4.41 -4.41
CA PRO A 30 12.89 4.29 -5.81
C PRO A 30 11.37 4.14 -5.95
N GLN A 31 10.87 4.40 -7.15
CA GLN A 31 9.47 4.13 -7.50
C GLN A 31 9.16 2.63 -7.37
N ILE A 32 7.98 2.32 -6.86
CA ILE A 32 7.48 0.94 -6.80
C ILE A 32 6.89 0.53 -8.17
N LEU A 33 7.19 -0.69 -8.60
CA LEU A 33 6.67 -1.29 -9.83
C LEU A 33 5.49 -2.24 -9.53
N PRO A 34 4.45 -2.31 -10.38
CA PRO A 34 3.39 -3.30 -10.26
C PRO A 34 3.94 -4.74 -10.27
N THR A 35 3.52 -5.58 -9.31
CA THR A 35 3.96 -6.98 -9.19
C THR A 35 2.89 -7.99 -9.62
N ASN A 36 1.60 -7.65 -9.48
CA ASN A 36 0.49 -8.52 -9.82
C ASN A 36 -0.72 -7.69 -10.29
N ARG A 37 -0.65 -7.18 -11.52
CA ARG A 37 -1.66 -6.26 -12.02
C ARG A 37 -2.93 -7.01 -12.43
N LEU A 38 -4.03 -6.71 -11.74
CA LEU A 38 -5.36 -7.19 -12.10
C LEU A 38 -5.97 -6.35 -13.23
N THR A 39 -6.95 -6.91 -13.93
CA THR A 39 -7.78 -6.13 -14.87
C THR A 39 -8.99 -5.57 -14.13
N PRO A 40 -9.18 -4.24 -14.09
CA PRO A 40 -10.30 -3.66 -13.37
C PRO A 40 -11.63 -4.00 -14.05
N PRO A 41 -12.69 -4.30 -13.27
CA PRO A 41 -14.02 -4.57 -13.81
C PRO A 41 -14.60 -3.33 -14.48
N ARG A 42 -15.51 -3.52 -15.44
CA ARG A 42 -16.18 -2.40 -16.13
C ARG A 42 -16.97 -1.53 -15.14
N PRO A 43 -16.95 -0.19 -15.30
CA PRO A 43 -17.79 0.71 -14.51
C PRO A 43 -19.26 0.29 -14.54
N GLY A 44 -19.95 0.49 -13.41
CA GLY A 44 -21.38 0.18 -13.26
C GLY A 44 -21.70 -1.27 -12.88
N THR A 45 -20.77 -2.21 -13.05
CA THR A 45 -20.93 -3.61 -12.63
C THR A 45 -20.88 -3.77 -11.11
N ASP A 46 -21.52 -4.81 -10.56
CA ASP A 46 -21.48 -5.09 -9.12
C ASP A 46 -20.06 -5.41 -8.63
N GLU A 47 -19.23 -6.02 -9.47
CA GLU A 47 -17.81 -6.23 -9.19
C GLU A 47 -17.06 -4.90 -9.04
N HIS A 48 -17.29 -3.93 -9.94
CA HIS A 48 -16.74 -2.59 -9.79
C HIS A 48 -17.24 -1.91 -8.52
N LYS A 49 -18.50 -2.15 -8.10
CA LYS A 49 -19.02 -1.66 -6.82
C LYS A 49 -18.27 -2.28 -5.64
N ALA A 50 -17.99 -3.58 -5.69
CA ALA A 50 -17.24 -4.30 -4.67
C ALA A 50 -15.79 -3.76 -4.56
N TRP A 51 -15.10 -3.55 -5.68
CA TRP A 51 -13.76 -2.98 -5.69
C TRP A 51 -13.72 -1.53 -5.16
N SER A 52 -14.84 -0.81 -5.29
CA SER A 52 -15.01 0.56 -4.80
C SER A 52 -15.40 0.64 -3.31
N ARG A 53 -15.42 -0.47 -2.55
CA ARG A 53 -15.99 -0.52 -1.19
C ARG A 53 -15.45 0.57 -0.25
N VAL A 54 -14.16 0.88 -0.33
CA VAL A 54 -13.48 1.88 0.52
C VAL A 54 -14.09 3.28 0.34
N HIS A 55 -14.46 3.61 -0.90
CA HIS A 55 -15.10 4.89 -1.23
C HIS A 55 -16.59 4.92 -0.89
N ARG A 56 -17.22 3.76 -0.72
CA ARG A 56 -18.66 3.61 -0.45
C ARG A 56 -19.00 3.49 1.04
N GLN A 57 -18.01 3.40 1.92
CA GLN A 57 -18.26 3.38 3.36
C GLN A 57 -18.82 4.73 3.85
N SER A 58 -20.07 4.69 4.33
CA SER A 58 -20.78 5.85 4.87
C SER A 58 -20.08 6.40 6.11
N GLY A 59 -20.01 7.74 6.20
CA GLY A 59 -19.49 8.46 7.36
C GLY A 59 -20.53 8.78 8.44
N TRP A 60 -21.72 8.20 8.39
CA TRP A 60 -22.83 8.50 9.30
C TRP A 60 -23.34 7.28 10.08
N GLY A 61 -23.89 7.53 11.27
CA GLY A 61 -24.49 6.51 12.14
C GLY A 61 -23.49 5.46 12.61
N LYS A 62 -23.97 4.24 12.87
CA LYS A 62 -23.12 3.11 13.33
C LYS A 62 -21.94 2.79 12.41
N HIS A 63 -22.06 3.08 11.12
CA HIS A 63 -21.01 2.81 10.13
C HIS A 63 -19.82 3.78 10.22
N ALA A 64 -20.01 4.96 10.82
CA ALA A 64 -18.93 5.92 11.03
C ALA A 64 -17.87 5.43 12.02
N ALA A 65 -18.29 4.64 13.03
CA ALA A 65 -17.44 4.22 14.14
C ALA A 65 -16.21 3.41 13.68
N ASP A 66 -16.38 2.50 12.73
CA ASP A 66 -15.31 1.65 12.21
C ASP A 66 -14.66 2.18 10.93
N ARG A 67 -15.29 3.17 10.27
CA ARG A 67 -14.85 3.67 8.96
C ARG A 67 -13.39 4.12 8.95
N ALA A 68 -12.94 4.81 10.00
CA ALA A 68 -11.56 5.28 10.07
C ALA A 68 -10.58 4.11 10.11
N ARG A 69 -10.86 3.09 10.92
CA ARG A 69 -10.05 1.86 11.03
C ARG A 69 -10.03 1.10 9.71
N ALA A 70 -11.20 0.77 9.17
CA ALA A 70 -11.33 0.00 7.92
C ALA A 70 -10.67 0.71 6.72
N ARG A 71 -10.64 2.05 6.70
CA ARG A 71 -9.96 2.81 5.63
C ARG A 71 -8.47 3.03 5.86
N SER A 72 -7.95 2.74 7.04
CA SER A 72 -6.51 2.78 7.33
C SER A 72 -5.84 1.42 7.13
N GLU A 73 -6.62 0.35 6.96
CA GLU A 73 -6.08 -0.96 6.60
C GLU A 73 -5.29 -0.90 5.29
N THR A 74 -4.09 -1.47 5.34
CA THR A 74 -3.20 -1.60 4.18
C THR A 74 -3.60 -2.85 3.40
N PHE A 75 -3.44 -2.80 2.08
CA PHE A 75 -3.77 -3.92 1.22
C PHE A 75 -2.61 -4.92 1.17
N PRO A 76 -2.85 -6.22 1.40
CA PRO A 76 -1.78 -7.21 1.52
C PRO A 76 -0.85 -7.27 0.31
N GLY A 77 -1.39 -7.37 -0.91
CA GLY A 77 -0.55 -7.47 -2.11
C GLY A 77 0.32 -6.22 -2.33
N MET A 78 -0.22 -5.04 -2.05
CA MET A 78 0.56 -3.79 -2.05
C MET A 78 1.63 -3.77 -0.95
N ALA A 79 1.32 -4.25 0.26
CA ALA A 79 2.28 -4.32 1.36
C ALA A 79 3.45 -5.25 1.02
N ASP A 80 3.16 -6.43 0.46
CA ASP A 80 4.15 -7.41 0.04
C ASP A 80 5.05 -6.84 -1.06
N ALA A 81 4.48 -6.15 -2.05
CA ALA A 81 5.25 -5.51 -3.11
C ALA A 81 6.20 -4.42 -2.60
N LEU A 82 5.75 -3.62 -1.61
CA LEU A 82 6.58 -2.60 -0.96
C LEU A 82 7.74 -3.25 -0.20
N ALA A 83 7.45 -4.31 0.56
CA ALA A 83 8.44 -5.04 1.32
C ALA A 83 9.48 -5.69 0.41
N GLU A 84 9.05 -6.40 -0.64
CA GLU A 84 9.94 -7.09 -1.58
C GLU A 84 10.87 -6.12 -2.32
N GLN A 85 10.35 -5.02 -2.85
CA GLN A 85 11.15 -4.12 -3.68
C GLN A 85 12.09 -3.22 -2.87
N TRP A 86 11.68 -2.79 -1.68
CA TRP A 86 12.50 -1.86 -0.88
C TRP A 86 13.40 -2.57 0.13
N SER A 87 13.09 -3.80 0.56
CA SER A 87 14.00 -4.56 1.44
C SER A 87 15.35 -4.82 0.79
N ASN A 88 15.41 -4.96 -0.54
CA ASN A 88 16.65 -5.11 -1.30
C ASN A 88 17.59 -3.89 -1.21
N LEU A 89 17.09 -2.73 -0.75
CA LEU A 89 17.88 -1.52 -0.56
C LEU A 89 18.55 -1.46 0.81
N LEU A 90 18.14 -2.33 1.74
CA LEU A 90 18.73 -2.40 3.06
C LEU A 90 20.02 -3.21 2.98
N ASP A 91 21.16 -2.56 3.24
CA ASP A 91 22.34 -3.31 3.67
C ASP A 91 22.08 -3.81 5.08
N VAL A 92 21.54 -5.02 5.18
CA VAL A 92 21.21 -5.68 6.45
C VAL A 92 22.41 -5.82 7.39
N ARG A 93 23.64 -5.82 6.88
CA ARG A 93 24.86 -5.87 7.70
C ARG A 93 25.19 -4.52 8.32
N ALA A 94 24.90 -3.42 7.62
CA ALA A 94 25.02 -2.07 8.15
C ALA A 94 23.84 -1.68 9.06
N ALA A 95 22.63 -2.15 8.75
CA ALA A 95 21.41 -1.84 9.50
C ALA A 95 21.32 -2.59 10.84
N PHE A 96 21.86 -3.80 10.90
CA PHE A 96 21.96 -4.61 12.12
C PHE A 96 23.40 -5.07 12.28
N PRO A 97 24.32 -4.18 12.72
CA PRO A 97 25.66 -4.63 13.07
C PRO A 97 25.50 -5.71 14.13
N ARG A 98 26.00 -6.93 13.85
CA ARG A 98 26.07 -7.96 14.90
C ARG A 98 26.76 -7.31 16.09
N GLN A 99 26.06 -7.21 17.21
CA GLN A 99 26.74 -7.10 18.49
C GLN A 99 27.53 -8.40 18.60
N GLU A 100 28.79 -8.37 18.17
CA GLU A 100 29.73 -9.41 18.53
C GLU A 100 29.71 -9.45 20.05
N ALA A 101 29.12 -10.51 20.57
CA ALA A 101 29.17 -10.81 21.98
C ALA A 101 30.64 -10.78 22.37
N GLN A 102 31.01 -9.76 23.13
CA GLN A 102 32.14 -9.81 24.04
C GLN A 102 31.80 -10.91 25.06
N ALA A 103 31.98 -12.16 24.66
CA ALA A 103 32.15 -13.28 25.56
C ALA A 103 33.66 -13.43 25.73
N ALA A 104 34.12 -12.85 26.85
CA ALA A 104 35.44 -13.03 27.43
C ALA A 104 35.74 -14.51 27.75
#